data_AF-X0YBP8-F1
#
_entry.id   AF-X0YBP8-F1
#
_cell.length_a   1.000
_cell.length_b   1.000
_cell.length_c   1.000
_cell.angle_alpha   90.00
_cell.angle_beta   90.00
_cell.angle_gamma   90.00
#
_symmetry.space_group_name_H-M   'P 1'
#
loop_
_entity.id
_entity.type
_entity.pdbx_description
1 polymer ?
#
loop_
_entity_poly.entity_id
_entity_poly.type
_entity_poly.pdbx_seq_one_letter_code
_entity_poly.pdbx_strand_id
1 'polypeptide(L)'
;MSFVSSYIPTAGAAVERAEDQLNWTITSRPQAATYYVRLVEAGSIFSSSFPRILEINNGSGGNPRFYIIQNSNGKYRVGYVNAEGTTVTSDLTTAPTVGDVVELRATLSSAGVVQIHQSINSGTETSAVASSTQVLPTAWSGTQLWLNSRDTTQVGFNKFLDIVILRDIQSLATMRRIARAV
;
A
#
# COMPACT_ATOMS: atom_id res chain seq x y z
N MET A 1 -12.13 12.08 16.89
CA MET A 1 -11.54 13.43 16.86
C MET A 1 -10.92 13.61 15.48
N SER A 2 -11.58 14.33 14.58
CA SER A 2 -11.09 14.56 13.21
C SER A 2 -10.27 15.84 13.20
N PHE A 3 -8.98 15.76 12.90
CA PHE A 3 -8.18 16.95 12.66
C PHE A 3 -8.53 17.48 11.27
N VAL A 4 -9.39 18.49 11.20
CA VAL A 4 -9.64 19.23 9.95
C VAL A 4 -8.52 20.26 9.82
N SER A 5 -7.56 20.02 8.94
CA SER A 5 -6.60 21.06 8.54
C SER A 5 -7.25 21.94 7.48
N SER A 6 -7.71 23.13 7.88
CA SER A 6 -8.26 24.13 6.96
C SER A 6 -7.13 24.83 6.19
N TYR A 7 -7.35 25.06 4.89
CA TYR A 7 -6.45 25.84 4.04
C TYR A 7 -6.46 27.32 4.46
N ILE A 8 -5.28 27.90 4.72
CA ILE A 8 -5.08 29.34 4.91
C ILE A 8 -4.44 29.88 3.63
N PRO A 9 -5.16 30.67 2.81
CA PRO A 9 -4.57 31.30 1.64
C PRO A 9 -3.61 32.41 2.08
N THR A 10 -2.32 32.26 1.83
CA THR A 10 -1.36 33.37 1.86
C THR A 10 -1.16 33.92 0.46
N ALA A 11 -1.30 35.23 0.30
CA ALA A 11 -1.01 35.91 -0.95
C ALA A 11 0.51 35.82 -1.23
N GLY A 12 0.89 35.23 -2.35
CA GLY A 12 2.22 35.43 -2.96
C GLY A 12 3.05 34.19 -3.33
N ALA A 13 2.67 32.97 -2.94
CA ALA A 13 3.33 31.76 -3.42
C ALA A 13 2.29 30.63 -3.56
N ALA A 14 2.48 29.72 -4.52
CA ALA A 14 1.73 28.48 -4.54
C ALA A 14 2.04 27.73 -3.23
N VAL A 15 1.08 27.71 -2.31
CA VAL A 15 1.19 26.93 -1.08
C VAL A 15 0.85 25.50 -1.44
N GLU A 16 1.87 24.70 -1.73
CA GLU A 16 1.71 23.26 -1.84
C GLU A 16 1.44 22.70 -0.44
N ARG A 17 0.43 21.84 -0.30
CA ARG A 17 0.19 21.16 0.97
C ARG A 17 1.35 20.22 1.22
N ALA A 18 1.89 20.23 2.44
CA ALA A 18 2.86 19.22 2.86
C ALA A 18 2.25 17.83 2.64
N GLU A 19 3.07 16.94 2.09
CA GLU A 19 2.67 15.58 1.78
C GLU A 19 2.26 14.85 3.06
N ASP A 20 1.16 14.10 2.97
CA ASP A 20 0.75 13.24 4.07
C ASP A 20 1.58 11.96 4.03
N GLN A 21 2.66 11.96 4.81
CA GLN A 21 3.64 10.90 4.90
C GLN A 21 3.76 10.44 6.34
N LEU A 22 3.55 9.14 6.55
CA LEU A 22 3.66 8.55 7.87
C LEU A 22 4.55 7.31 7.80
N ASN A 23 5.55 7.25 8.69
CA ASN A 23 6.48 6.14 8.72
C ASN A 23 6.89 5.74 10.14
N TRP A 24 7.26 4.46 10.27
CA TRP A 24 7.78 3.90 11.51
C TRP A 24 8.84 2.85 11.22
N THR A 25 9.83 2.76 12.11
CA THR A 25 10.73 1.61 12.15
C THR A 25 10.01 0.44 12.83
N ILE A 26 10.03 -0.73 12.20
CA ILE A 26 9.44 -1.96 12.71
C ILE A 26 10.52 -3.05 12.84
N THR A 27 10.35 -3.94 13.81
CA THR A 27 11.31 -5.04 14.09
C THR A 27 10.95 -6.34 13.37
N SER A 28 9.83 -6.35 12.64
CA SER A 28 9.36 -7.52 11.92
C SER A 28 10.34 -7.94 10.82
N ARG A 29 10.68 -9.23 10.78
CA ARG A 29 11.49 -9.82 9.72
C ARG A 29 10.66 -10.06 8.45
N PRO A 30 11.29 -10.22 7.28
CA PRO A 30 10.63 -10.62 6.05
C PRO A 30 10.06 -12.02 6.23
N GLN A 31 8.77 -12.17 6.01
CA GLN A 31 8.07 -13.43 6.17
C GLN A 31 6.79 -13.40 5.35
N ALA A 32 6.15 -14.56 5.24
CA ALA A 32 4.82 -14.62 4.67
C ALA A 32 3.86 -13.72 5.48
N ALA A 33 3.11 -12.87 4.78
CA ALA A 33 2.24 -11.89 5.41
C ALA A 33 1.07 -11.50 4.51
N THR A 34 0.02 -11.00 5.15
CA THR A 34 -1.13 -10.37 4.52
C THR A 34 -1.24 -8.93 4.98
N TYR A 35 -1.34 -8.05 4.00
CA TYR A 35 -1.48 -6.61 4.15
C TYR A 35 -2.90 -6.23 3.74
N TYR A 36 -3.62 -5.60 4.65
CA TYR A 36 -4.96 -5.12 4.41
C TYR A 36 -5.00 -3.61 4.58
N VAL A 37 -5.59 -2.95 3.59
CA VAL A 37 -5.83 -1.51 3.61
C VAL A 37 -7.27 -1.26 3.23
N ARG A 38 -8.01 -0.56 4.09
CA ARG A 38 -9.31 0.02 3.74
C ARG A 38 -9.14 1.52 3.59
N LEU A 39 -9.58 2.07 2.46
CA LEU A 39 -9.43 3.49 2.13
C LEU A 39 -10.62 4.02 1.33
N VAL A 40 -10.70 5.34 1.18
CA VAL A 40 -11.56 6.01 0.19
C VAL A 40 -10.71 6.46 -0.98
N GLU A 41 -11.08 6.06 -2.19
CA GLU A 41 -10.40 6.41 -3.44
C GLU A 41 -10.46 7.92 -3.68
N ALA A 42 -9.30 8.55 -3.83
CA ALA A 42 -9.20 9.99 -4.11
C ALA A 42 -8.99 10.30 -5.60
N GLY A 43 -8.78 9.29 -6.45
CA GLY A 43 -8.53 9.42 -7.88
C GLY A 43 -7.07 9.71 -8.21
N SER A 44 -6.72 9.46 -9.47
CA SER A 44 -5.37 9.63 -10.02
C SER A 44 -5.03 11.07 -10.42
N ILE A 45 -5.84 12.06 -10.02
CA ILE A 45 -5.73 13.46 -10.48
C ILE A 45 -4.46 14.14 -9.96
N PHE A 46 -3.84 13.55 -8.93
CA PHE A 46 -2.57 14.01 -8.38
C PHE A 46 -1.45 13.10 -8.88
N SER A 47 -0.80 13.58 -9.94
CA SER A 47 0.10 12.90 -10.89
C SER A 47 1.48 12.53 -10.35
N SER A 48 1.56 11.82 -9.22
CA SER A 48 2.81 11.16 -8.87
C SER A 48 3.02 9.91 -9.75
N SER A 49 4.27 9.62 -10.08
CA SER A 49 4.63 8.38 -10.77
C SER A 49 4.51 7.24 -9.76
N PHE A 50 3.33 6.63 -9.68
CA PHE A 50 3.00 5.52 -8.78
C PHE A 50 2.77 5.94 -7.32
N PRO A 51 1.62 6.56 -7.01
CA PRO A 51 1.29 6.97 -5.64
C PRO A 51 1.36 5.78 -4.69
N ARG A 52 2.06 5.98 -3.56
CA ARG A 52 2.23 4.93 -2.57
C ARG A 52 1.01 4.79 -1.69
N ILE A 53 0.50 3.58 -1.54
CA ILE A 53 -0.50 3.27 -0.52
C ILE A 53 0.20 2.78 0.73
N LEU A 54 1.06 1.78 0.55
CA LEU A 54 1.82 1.16 1.63
C LEU A 54 3.15 0.70 1.06
N GLU A 55 4.23 0.88 1.81
CA GLU A 55 5.51 0.23 1.54
C GLU A 55 6.07 -0.31 2.84
N ILE A 56 6.67 -1.49 2.78
CA ILE A 56 7.68 -1.89 3.75
C ILE A 56 8.99 -2.03 2.99
N ASN A 57 10.04 -1.38 3.48
CA ASN A 57 11.37 -1.45 2.87
C ASN A 57 12.47 -1.67 3.92
N ASN A 58 13.66 -1.96 3.41
CA ASN A 58 14.91 -1.84 4.15
C ASN A 58 15.19 -0.34 4.38
N GLY A 59 15.40 0.10 5.63
CA GLY A 59 15.20 1.49 6.09
C GLY A 59 16.08 2.60 5.50
N SER A 60 16.91 2.30 4.51
CA SER A 60 17.51 3.29 3.62
C SER A 60 16.64 3.60 2.39
N GLY A 61 15.40 3.08 2.33
CA GLY A 61 14.62 3.07 1.09
C GLY A 61 15.21 2.12 0.03
N GLY A 62 16.06 1.20 0.45
CA GLY A 62 16.66 0.22 -0.44
C GLY A 62 15.74 -0.95 -0.73
N ASN A 63 16.20 -1.81 -1.62
CA ASN A 63 15.71 -3.17 -1.66
C ASN A 63 16.31 -3.96 -0.48
N PRO A 64 15.68 -5.06 -0.09
CA PRO A 64 14.37 -5.57 -0.50
C PRO A 64 13.20 -4.71 -0.01
N ARG A 65 12.05 -4.79 -0.71
CA ARG A 65 10.83 -4.06 -0.35
C ARG A 65 9.55 -4.72 -0.86
N PHE A 66 8.46 -4.53 -0.13
CA PHE A 66 7.10 -4.89 -0.50
C PHE A 66 6.27 -3.61 -0.59
N TYR A 67 5.39 -3.51 -1.57
CA TYR A 67 4.58 -2.31 -1.71
C TYR A 67 3.22 -2.52 -2.35
N ILE A 68 2.32 -1.58 -2.06
CA ILE A 68 1.04 -1.37 -2.74
C ILE A 68 1.04 0.05 -3.31
N ILE A 69 0.72 0.17 -4.60
CA ILE A 69 0.64 1.44 -5.33
C ILE A 69 -0.61 1.49 -6.18
N GLN A 70 -0.99 2.69 -6.61
CA GLN A 70 -1.79 2.84 -7.82
C GLN A 70 -0.85 2.92 -9.03
N ASN A 71 -1.15 2.20 -10.11
CA ASN A 71 -0.41 2.30 -11.36
C ASN A 71 -0.92 3.48 -12.22
N SER A 72 -0.25 3.75 -13.33
CA SER A 72 -0.60 4.85 -14.24
C SER A 72 -2.00 4.74 -14.85
N ASN A 73 -2.64 3.57 -14.76
CA ASN A 73 -4.01 3.34 -15.24
C ASN A 73 -5.06 3.46 -14.11
N GLY A 74 -4.69 3.97 -12.93
CA GLY A 74 -5.59 4.10 -11.78
C GLY A 74 -5.88 2.79 -11.04
N LYS A 75 -5.24 1.67 -11.44
CA LYS A 75 -5.47 0.34 -10.85
C LYS A 75 -4.48 0.08 -9.73
N TYR A 76 -4.89 -0.66 -8.71
CA TYR A 76 -3.93 -1.06 -7.68
C TYR A 76 -3.04 -2.20 -8.13
N ARG A 77 -1.77 -2.09 -7.72
CA ARG A 77 -0.72 -3.09 -7.92
C ARG A 77 -0.06 -3.37 -6.59
N VAL A 78 0.23 -4.64 -6.35
CA VAL A 78 1.23 -5.05 -5.36
C VAL A 78 2.53 -5.41 -6.07
N GLY A 79 3.66 -5.10 -5.43
CA GLY A 79 4.96 -5.55 -5.88
C GLY A 79 5.85 -5.98 -4.74
N TYR A 80 6.76 -6.89 -5.06
CA TYR A 80 7.87 -7.28 -4.20
C TYR A 80 9.18 -7.19 -4.98
N VAL A 81 10.19 -6.61 -4.34
CA VAL A 81 11.54 -6.49 -4.87
C VAL A 81 12.50 -7.20 -3.93
N ASN A 82 13.26 -8.16 -4.45
CA ASN A 82 14.30 -8.84 -3.69
C ASN A 82 15.54 -7.95 -3.49
N ALA A 83 16.51 -8.42 -2.71
CA ALA A 83 17.74 -7.68 -2.42
C ALA A 83 18.51 -7.29 -3.69
N GLU A 84 18.46 -8.13 -4.72
CA GLU A 84 19.12 -7.93 -6.02
C GLU A 84 18.39 -6.95 -6.95
N GLY A 85 17.20 -6.45 -6.56
CA GLY A 85 16.43 -5.48 -7.34
C GLY A 85 15.49 -6.07 -8.40
N THR A 86 15.38 -7.39 -8.49
CA THR A 86 14.39 -8.06 -9.33
C THR A 86 13.00 -7.88 -8.73
N THR A 87 12.05 -7.46 -9.57
CA THR A 87 10.70 -7.12 -9.17
C THR A 87 9.69 -8.13 -9.71
N VAL A 88 8.77 -8.56 -8.86
CA VAL A 88 7.57 -9.31 -9.23
C VAL A 88 6.33 -8.50 -8.84
N THR A 89 5.30 -8.51 -9.69
CA THR A 89 4.08 -7.71 -9.47
C THR A 89 2.82 -8.52 -9.69
N SER A 90 1.72 -8.05 -9.09
CA SER A 90 0.37 -8.52 -9.34
C SER A 90 -0.55 -7.29 -9.45
N ASP A 91 -1.30 -7.23 -10.54
CA ASP A 91 -2.07 -6.06 -10.98
C ASP A 91 -3.56 -6.38 -11.05
N LEU A 92 -4.38 -5.54 -10.43
CA LEU A 92 -5.83 -5.61 -10.64
C LEU A 92 -6.18 -5.13 -12.04
N THR A 93 -7.28 -5.67 -12.56
CA THR A 93 -7.80 -5.31 -13.89
C THR A 93 -8.79 -4.15 -13.83
N THR A 94 -9.37 -3.89 -12.66
CA THR A 94 -10.40 -2.87 -12.43
C THR A 94 -9.83 -1.68 -11.66
N ALA A 95 -10.13 -0.47 -12.12
CA ALA A 95 -9.85 0.76 -11.37
C ALA A 95 -11.10 1.16 -10.58
N PRO A 96 -10.97 1.55 -9.30
CA PRO A 96 -12.07 2.17 -8.56
C PRO A 96 -12.38 3.57 -9.10
N THR A 97 -13.55 4.08 -8.76
CA THR A 97 -13.94 5.47 -9.01
C THR A 97 -13.67 6.31 -7.77
N VAL A 98 -13.39 7.61 -7.96
CA VAL A 98 -13.28 8.58 -6.86
C VAL A 98 -14.48 8.48 -5.93
N GLY A 99 -14.22 8.39 -4.62
CA GLY A 99 -15.23 8.27 -3.57
C GLY A 99 -15.59 6.82 -3.21
N ASP A 100 -15.16 5.83 -3.98
CA ASP A 100 -15.36 4.43 -3.64
C ASP A 100 -14.63 4.06 -2.35
N VAL A 101 -15.28 3.25 -1.51
CA VAL A 101 -14.61 2.59 -0.39
C VAL A 101 -13.94 1.34 -0.92
N VAL A 102 -12.61 1.31 -0.89
CA VAL A 102 -11.80 0.21 -1.40
C VAL A 102 -11.17 -0.55 -0.25
N GLU A 103 -11.30 -1.87 -0.30
CA GLU A 103 -10.58 -2.80 0.55
C GLU A 103 -9.57 -3.56 -0.31
N LEU A 104 -8.30 -3.34 -0.03
CA LEU A 104 -7.19 -4.05 -0.65
C LEU A 104 -6.67 -5.10 0.30
N ARG A 105 -6.52 -6.32 -0.21
CA ARG A 105 -5.80 -7.39 0.48
C ARG A 105 -4.66 -7.83 -0.41
N ALA A 106 -3.44 -7.54 0.01
CA ALA A 106 -2.24 -7.95 -0.67
C ALA A 106 -1.51 -9.01 0.15
N THR A 107 -0.93 -9.99 -0.52
CA THR A 107 -0.26 -11.12 0.11
C THR A 107 1.18 -11.20 -0.36
N LEU A 108 2.06 -11.64 0.53
CA LEU A 108 3.42 -12.08 0.24
C LEU A 108 3.56 -13.49 0.81
N SER A 109 3.79 -14.49 -0.05
CA SER A 109 3.97 -15.87 0.39
C SER A 109 5.41 -16.13 0.88
N SER A 110 5.64 -17.27 1.54
CA SER A 110 6.99 -17.71 1.93
C SER A 110 7.89 -18.03 0.73
N ALA A 111 7.29 -18.29 -0.44
CA ALA A 111 7.99 -18.43 -1.72
C ALA A 111 8.22 -17.06 -2.42
N GLY A 112 7.87 -15.94 -1.75
CA GLY A 112 7.95 -14.58 -2.27
C GLY A 112 7.11 -14.34 -3.53
N VAL A 113 5.97 -15.03 -3.62
CA VAL A 113 4.91 -14.71 -4.59
C VAL A 113 4.04 -13.61 -3.99
N VAL A 114 3.68 -12.61 -4.79
CA VAL A 114 2.70 -11.58 -4.40
C VAL A 114 1.40 -11.72 -5.16
N GLN A 115 0.30 -11.43 -4.48
CA GLN A 115 -1.03 -11.36 -5.09
C GLN A 115 -1.86 -10.28 -4.42
N ILE A 116 -2.55 -9.46 -5.21
CA ILE A 116 -3.49 -8.43 -4.72
C ILE A 116 -4.93 -8.82 -5.03
N HIS A 117 -5.80 -8.47 -4.10
CA HIS A 117 -7.23 -8.65 -4.18
C HIS A 117 -7.92 -7.33 -3.81
N GLN A 118 -9.13 -7.14 -4.32
CA GLN A 118 -9.90 -5.93 -4.10
C GLN A 118 -11.38 -6.21 -3.93
N SER A 119 -11.97 -5.53 -2.94
CA SER A 119 -13.41 -5.33 -2.79
C SER A 119 -13.71 -3.84 -2.90
N ILE A 120 -14.69 -3.46 -3.72
CA ILE A 120 -15.13 -2.07 -3.91
C ILE A 120 -16.55 -1.95 -3.36
N ASN A 121 -16.77 -0.96 -2.50
CA ASN A 121 -18.06 -0.69 -1.85
C ASN A 121 -18.67 -1.93 -1.19
N SER A 122 -17.83 -2.70 -0.48
CA SER A 122 -18.17 -3.99 0.16
C SER A 122 -18.66 -5.09 -0.81
N GLY A 123 -18.40 -4.94 -2.11
CA GLY A 123 -18.71 -5.94 -3.12
C GLY A 123 -17.90 -7.23 -3.00
N THR A 124 -18.12 -8.15 -3.94
CA THR A 124 -17.36 -9.40 -4.03
C THR A 124 -15.87 -9.13 -4.23
N GLU A 125 -15.03 -9.83 -3.48
CA GLU A 125 -13.58 -9.74 -3.65
C GLU A 125 -13.19 -10.31 -5.01
N THR A 126 -12.48 -9.51 -5.79
CA THR A 126 -11.83 -9.91 -7.03
C THR A 126 -10.34 -10.10 -6.80
N SER A 127 -9.73 -11.00 -7.56
CA SER A 127 -8.33 -11.38 -7.40
C SER A 127 -7.56 -11.08 -8.67
N ALA A 128 -6.40 -10.46 -8.55
CA ALA A 128 -5.42 -10.41 -9.62
C ALA A 128 -4.74 -11.77 -9.80
N VAL A 129 -4.05 -11.95 -10.93
CA VAL A 129 -3.17 -13.10 -11.15
C VAL A 129 -1.97 -13.00 -10.19
N ALA A 130 -1.60 -14.10 -9.56
CA ALA A 130 -0.42 -14.16 -8.69
C ALA A 130 0.87 -13.98 -9.51
N SER A 131 1.89 -13.36 -8.91
CA SER A 131 3.17 -13.17 -9.56
C SER A 131 3.96 -14.48 -9.72
N SER A 132 5.07 -14.42 -10.45
CA SER A 132 6.11 -15.45 -10.34
C SER A 132 6.75 -15.46 -8.95
N THR A 133 7.40 -16.57 -8.63
CA THR A 133 8.18 -16.77 -7.39
C THR A 133 9.43 -15.89 -7.39
N GLN A 134 9.75 -15.32 -6.23
CA GLN A 134 10.97 -14.56 -5.99
C GLN A 134 11.51 -14.91 -4.59
N VAL A 135 12.80 -15.16 -4.45
CA VAL A 135 13.36 -15.57 -3.15
C VAL A 135 13.21 -14.43 -2.11
N LEU A 136 12.74 -14.80 -0.91
CA LEU A 136 12.77 -13.91 0.25
C LEU A 136 14.18 -13.90 0.85
N PRO A 137 14.79 -12.72 1.07
CA PRO A 137 16.07 -12.64 1.76
C PRO A 137 15.91 -13.03 3.22
N THR A 138 16.97 -13.58 3.79
CA THR A 138 17.00 -14.08 5.17
C THR A 138 16.90 -12.99 6.23
N ALA A 139 17.17 -11.72 5.89
CA ALA A 139 16.99 -10.56 6.77
C ALA A 139 16.75 -9.26 5.98
N TRP A 140 15.94 -8.36 6.55
CA TRP A 140 15.94 -6.93 6.21
C TRP A 140 16.55 -6.18 7.39
N SER A 141 17.49 -5.27 7.14
CA SER A 141 17.99 -4.36 8.17
C SER A 141 17.05 -3.16 8.33
N GLY A 142 16.91 -2.63 9.55
CA GLY A 142 16.21 -1.35 9.80
C GLY A 142 14.86 -1.21 9.10
N THR A 143 13.98 -2.21 9.16
CA THR A 143 12.75 -2.23 8.35
C THR A 143 11.85 -1.03 8.66
N GLN A 144 11.37 -0.34 7.62
CA GLN A 144 10.46 0.80 7.76
C GLN A 144 9.13 0.51 7.08
N LEU A 145 8.03 0.83 7.78
CA LEU A 145 6.68 0.91 7.22
C LEU A 145 6.42 2.35 6.80
N TRP A 146 5.98 2.55 5.56
CA TRP A 146 5.55 3.82 4.99
C TRP A 146 4.09 3.72 4.57
N LEU A 147 3.32 4.76 4.87
CA LEU A 147 1.93 4.89 4.47
C LEU A 147 1.70 6.18 3.72
N ASN A 148 0.83 6.09 2.71
CA ASN A 148 0.36 7.17 1.86
C ASN A 148 1.43 7.91 1.03
N SER A 149 2.66 8.02 1.48
CA SER A 149 3.77 8.53 0.70
C SER A 149 5.06 7.84 1.14
N ARG A 150 5.98 7.71 0.21
CA ARG A 150 7.35 7.28 0.51
C ARG A 150 8.32 8.45 0.53
N ASP A 151 8.09 9.43 -0.32
CA ASP A 151 8.90 10.61 -0.56
C ASP A 151 8.12 11.56 -1.49
N THR A 152 8.76 12.65 -1.88
CA THR A 152 8.13 13.71 -2.67
C THR A 152 7.82 13.35 -4.13
N THR A 153 8.24 12.17 -4.58
CA THR A 153 8.00 11.69 -5.94
C THR A 153 6.92 10.61 -6.01
N GLN A 154 6.55 10.02 -4.86
CA GLN A 154 5.61 8.90 -4.76
C GLN A 154 4.46 9.19 -3.79
N VAL A 155 3.93 10.41 -3.88
CA VAL A 155 2.85 10.92 -3.02
C VAL A 155 1.55 10.23 -3.35
N GLY A 156 0.85 9.72 -2.33
CA GLY A 156 -0.51 9.19 -2.38
C GLY A 156 -1.50 10.14 -1.72
N PHE A 157 -2.77 9.96 -2.07
CA PHE A 157 -3.84 10.91 -1.76
C PHE A 157 -5.05 10.24 -1.12
N ASN A 158 -4.94 8.95 -0.82
CA ASN A 158 -6.05 8.15 -0.37
C ASN A 158 -6.31 8.34 1.13
N LYS A 159 -7.58 8.36 1.49
CA LYS A 159 -7.97 8.51 2.89
C LYS A 159 -8.04 7.14 3.54
N PHE A 160 -7.09 6.83 4.42
CA PHE A 160 -7.05 5.56 5.13
C PHE A 160 -8.16 5.49 6.18
N LEU A 161 -8.85 4.36 6.20
CA LEU A 161 -9.86 4.01 7.21
C LEU A 161 -9.30 2.99 8.18
N ASP A 162 -8.66 1.93 7.67
CA ASP A 162 -8.01 0.91 8.50
C ASP A 162 -6.80 0.32 7.78
N ILE A 163 -5.84 -0.12 8.59
CA ILE A 163 -4.66 -0.84 8.12
C ILE A 163 -4.42 -1.99 9.08
N VAL A 164 -4.30 -3.19 8.52
CA VAL A 164 -4.01 -4.40 9.30
C VAL A 164 -2.93 -5.20 8.58
N ILE A 165 -1.92 -5.63 9.33
CA ILE A 165 -0.84 -6.47 8.83
C ILE A 165 -0.77 -7.69 9.71
N LEU A 166 -0.94 -8.88 9.12
CA LEU A 166 -0.89 -10.15 9.82
C LEU A 166 0.15 -11.06 9.20
N ARG A 167 0.68 -11.97 10.03
CA ARG A 167 1.52 -13.06 9.54
C ARG A 167 0.68 -14.05 8.74
N ASP A 168 1.36 -14.73 7.83
CA ASP A 168 0.81 -15.74 6.93
C ASP A 168 -0.28 -15.20 6.00
N ILE A 169 -0.84 -16.11 5.19
CA ILE A 169 -1.89 -15.79 4.23
C ILE A 169 -3.24 -15.84 4.93
N GLN A 170 -3.94 -14.72 4.93
CA GLN A 170 -5.23 -14.54 5.59
C GLN A 170 -6.32 -14.22 4.56
N SER A 171 -7.55 -14.62 4.86
CA SER A 171 -8.73 -14.28 4.05
C SER A 171 -9.21 -12.86 4.32
N LEU A 172 -9.96 -12.27 3.39
CA LEU A 172 -10.57 -10.95 3.57
C LEU A 172 -11.50 -10.91 4.79
N ALA A 173 -12.26 -11.98 5.03
CA ALA A 173 -13.14 -12.09 6.19
C ALA A 173 -12.37 -12.00 7.51
N THR A 174 -11.22 -12.67 7.61
CA THR A 174 -10.33 -12.58 8.78
C THR A 174 -9.80 -11.16 8.96
N MET A 175 -9.31 -10.53 7.89
CA MET A 175 -8.77 -9.15 7.96
C MET A 175 -9.84 -8.15 8.40
N ARG A 176 -11.05 -8.21 7.82
CA ARG A 176 -12.20 -7.36 8.20
C ARG A 176 -12.59 -7.52 9.66
N ARG A 177 -12.61 -8.76 10.16
CA ARG A 177 -12.94 -9.03 11.56
C ARG A 177 -11.95 -8.37 12.51
N ILE A 178 -10.66 -8.44 12.18
CA ILE A 178 -9.61 -7.85 13.01
C ILE A 178 -9.64 -6.32 12.92
N ALA A 179 -9.81 -5.76 11.72
CA ALA A 179 -9.90 -4.30 11.54
C ALA A 179 -11.03 -3.65 12.35
N ARG A 180 -12.14 -4.37 12.59
CA ARG A 180 -13.28 -3.88 13.37
C ARG A 180 -13.15 -4.07 14.89
N ALA A 181 -12.17 -4.86 15.33
CA ALA A 181 -12.01 -5.22 16.73
C ALA A 181 -11.04 -4.28 17.47
N VAL A 182 -10.38 -3.37 16.75
CA VAL A 182 -9.42 -2.37 17.25
C VAL A 182 -10.06 -0.99 17.17
#